data_AF-A0A291Q9J6-F1
#
_entry.id   AF-A0A291Q9J6-F1
#
_cell.length_a   1.000
_cell.length_b   1.000
_cell.length_c   1.000
_cell.angle_alpha   90.00
_cell.angle_beta   90.00
_cell.angle_gamma   90.00
#
_symmetry.space_group_name_H-M   'P 1'
#
loop_
_entity.id
_entity.type
_entity.pdbx_description
1 polymer ?
#
loop_
_entity_poly.entity_id
_entity_poly.type
_entity_poly.pdbx_seq_one_letter_code
_entity_poly.pdbx_strand_id
1 'polypeptide(L)'
;MSSPQYETYEPYDVAAVPFDGAGGAGEARLPRQAGGGQAGGGRAEARRAARRKKTSDRPDSLRRLVPQALVVAFLAGGTSAFVANDKAIQLSVDGKPRTLHTFADDVGELLADEGVDVGAHDIVAPAADAALASGDEIAVRYGRPVHLTLDGERRQVWTTAHTVDGALRQLGVRAEGAHLSASRSRRIDRDGLDLDVRTERTVTIMADGRERTIRTNAATVWEAVEESGVTLHGQDSTSVPPTSFPRDGQTVTVMRISGKKEVREEPIPFDVEKTEDASLFRGTEVVAQAGRQGARRVTYALRTVNGVKQKPRRIASEVVREPRKQIVKVGTKQMPTAVAGADDLNWSSLAHCESGGRPSAVDGSGTYGGLYQFDARTWQGLGGTGLPQDAPAEEQTFRAKKLYVQRGASPWPHCGRRL
;
A
#
# COMPACT_ATOMS: atom_id res chain seq x y z
N MET A 1 0.67 4.10 -22.23
CA MET A 1 -0.04 3.21 -21.29
C MET A 1 0.95 2.13 -20.89
N SER A 2 1.56 2.26 -19.72
CA SER A 2 2.49 1.28 -19.16
C SER A 2 1.90 0.74 -17.87
N SER A 3 1.67 -0.56 -17.82
CA SER A 3 1.27 -1.30 -16.62
C SER A 3 2.46 -1.43 -15.66
N PRO A 4 2.27 -1.32 -14.34
CA PRO A 4 3.30 -1.68 -13.38
C PRO A 4 3.27 -3.19 -13.12
N GLN A 5 4.47 -3.78 -13.10
CA GLN A 5 4.73 -5.16 -12.66
C GLN A 5 4.61 -5.21 -11.12
N TYR A 6 3.89 -6.21 -10.61
CA TYR A 6 3.86 -6.53 -9.18
C TYR A 6 4.96 -7.56 -8.90
N GLU A 7 5.76 -7.27 -7.89
CA GLU A 7 6.84 -8.11 -7.39
C GLU A 7 6.26 -9.08 -6.34
N THR A 8 6.37 -10.37 -6.61
CA THR A 8 5.81 -11.47 -5.81
C THR A 8 6.69 -11.77 -4.60
N TYR A 9 6.10 -11.87 -3.42
CA TYR A 9 6.78 -12.21 -2.16
C TYR A 9 6.73 -13.74 -1.94
N GLU A 10 7.89 -14.37 -1.77
CA GLU A 10 8.00 -15.80 -1.42
C GLU A 10 7.73 -16.04 0.08
N PRO A 11 7.02 -17.12 0.46
CA PRO A 11 6.90 -17.55 1.84
C PRO A 11 8.02 -18.52 2.26
N TYR A 12 8.45 -18.39 3.51
CA TYR A 12 9.45 -19.22 4.19
C TYR A 12 9.02 -20.68 4.38
N ASP A 13 9.94 -21.60 4.09
CA ASP A 13 9.90 -23.03 4.40
C ASP A 13 10.01 -23.29 5.91
N VAL A 14 9.14 -24.16 6.44
CA VAL A 14 9.26 -24.70 7.81
C VAL A 14 9.51 -26.20 7.71
N ALA A 15 10.70 -26.60 8.12
CA ALA A 15 11.21 -27.96 8.06
C ALA A 15 10.39 -28.96 8.90
N ALA A 16 10.10 -30.11 8.30
CA ALA A 16 9.53 -31.29 8.93
C ALA A 16 10.58 -32.04 9.77
N VAL A 17 10.17 -32.51 10.94
CA VAL A 17 10.97 -33.34 11.85
C VAL A 17 10.62 -34.82 11.57
N PRO A 18 11.60 -35.74 11.40
CA PRO A 18 11.30 -37.14 11.12
C PRO A 18 11.01 -37.94 12.39
N PHE A 19 10.05 -38.86 12.27
CA PHE A 19 9.69 -39.85 13.28
C PHE A 19 10.44 -41.15 12.97
N ASP A 20 11.42 -41.51 13.81
CA ASP A 20 12.12 -42.79 13.71
C ASP A 20 11.40 -43.88 14.50
N GLY A 21 11.12 -44.99 13.83
CA GLY A 21 10.61 -46.22 14.42
C GLY A 21 11.59 -47.38 14.25
N ALA A 22 11.98 -48.00 15.35
CA ALA A 22 12.45 -49.38 15.51
C ALA A 22 12.62 -49.57 17.04
N GLY A 23 12.09 -50.58 17.73
CA GLY A 23 12.10 -52.01 17.45
C GLY A 23 12.77 -52.67 18.67
N GLY A 24 12.02 -53.48 19.44
CA GLY A 24 12.56 -54.14 20.64
C GLY A 24 11.57 -55.11 21.27
N ALA A 25 11.74 -56.39 20.94
CA ALA A 25 10.97 -57.53 21.46
C ALA A 25 11.46 -57.95 22.87
N GLY A 26 10.58 -58.60 23.66
CA GLY A 26 10.99 -59.30 24.88
C GLY A 26 9.88 -59.69 25.86
N GLU A 27 9.35 -60.91 25.69
CA GLU A 27 8.93 -61.90 26.71
C GLU A 27 7.80 -61.64 27.76
N ALA A 28 6.70 -62.34 27.52
CA ALA A 28 6.09 -63.41 28.34
C ALA A 28 5.79 -63.22 29.85
N ARG A 29 4.49 -63.22 30.23
CA ARG A 29 3.81 -64.34 30.95
C ARG A 29 2.31 -64.08 31.22
N LEU A 30 1.54 -65.16 31.04
CA LEU A 30 0.09 -65.43 31.16
C LEU A 30 -0.41 -65.54 32.64
N PRO A 31 -1.68 -65.94 32.94
CA PRO A 31 -3.00 -65.51 32.42
C PRO A 31 -4.11 -65.44 33.53
N ARG A 32 -5.33 -65.01 33.14
CA ARG A 32 -6.70 -65.45 33.58
C ARG A 32 -7.69 -64.35 33.17
N GLN A 33 -8.94 -64.55 32.72
CA GLN A 33 -9.86 -65.69 32.68
C GLN A 33 -11.04 -65.28 31.76
N ALA A 34 -11.68 -66.26 31.10
CA ALA A 34 -13.09 -66.33 30.64
C ALA A 34 -13.67 -65.17 29.79
N GLY A 35 -14.45 -65.39 28.72
CA GLY A 35 -15.01 -66.62 28.16
C GLY A 35 -16.07 -66.28 27.09
N GLY A 36 -16.18 -67.16 26.08
CA GLY A 36 -17.36 -67.42 25.24
C GLY A 36 -17.63 -66.43 24.10
N GLY A 37 -17.95 -66.85 22.88
CA GLY A 37 -18.03 -68.17 22.25
C GLY A 37 -18.65 -68.03 20.86
N GLN A 38 -18.54 -69.05 19.99
CA GLN A 38 -19.65 -69.55 19.16
C GLN A 38 -19.21 -70.62 18.14
N ALA A 39 -20.08 -71.63 18.06
CA ALA A 39 -20.58 -72.35 16.89
C ALA A 39 -19.63 -73.07 15.92
N GLY A 40 -19.89 -74.37 15.76
CA GLY A 40 -19.44 -75.15 14.60
C GLY A 40 -19.82 -76.62 14.76
N GLY A 41 -20.85 -77.08 14.04
CA GLY A 41 -21.40 -78.43 14.14
C GLY A 41 -20.51 -79.54 13.56
N GLY A 42 -20.83 -80.78 13.88
CA GLY A 42 -20.16 -81.96 13.32
C GLY A 42 -20.81 -83.26 13.74
N ARG A 43 -21.25 -84.02 12.74
CA ARG A 43 -21.96 -85.30 12.81
C ARG A 43 -21.09 -86.45 13.37
N ALA A 44 -21.78 -87.51 13.77
CA ALA A 44 -21.48 -88.93 13.49
C ALA A 44 -21.33 -89.85 14.72
N GLU A 45 -22.34 -90.72 14.83
CA GLU A 45 -22.25 -92.18 14.99
C GLU A 45 -21.54 -92.84 16.19
N ALA A 46 -22.37 -93.63 16.88
CA ALA A 46 -22.19 -95.05 17.17
C ALA A 46 -21.62 -95.49 18.54
N ARG A 47 -22.50 -96.24 19.24
CA ARG A 47 -22.26 -97.45 20.09
C ARG A 47 -21.62 -97.15 21.46
N ARG A 48 -22.00 -97.76 22.58
CA ARG A 48 -22.80 -98.96 22.93
C ARG A 48 -23.04 -98.92 24.46
N ALA A 49 -24.18 -99.46 24.91
CA ALA A 49 -24.39 -100.34 26.09
C ALA A 49 -23.91 -99.87 27.49
N ALA A 50 -24.58 -100.10 28.63
CA ALA A 50 -25.83 -100.76 28.96
C ALA A 50 -26.18 -100.43 30.44
N ARG A 51 -27.48 -100.51 30.75
CA ARG A 51 -28.10 -100.92 32.02
C ARG A 51 -27.73 -100.17 33.32
N ARG A 52 -28.73 -99.48 33.88
CA ARG A 52 -29.42 -99.99 35.08
C ARG A 52 -30.82 -99.40 35.26
N LYS A 53 -31.80 -100.29 35.36
CA LYS A 53 -33.19 -100.07 35.79
C LYS A 53 -33.24 -99.50 37.22
N LYS A 54 -34.14 -98.56 37.48
CA LYS A 54 -35.14 -98.73 38.55
C LYS A 54 -36.42 -97.96 38.22
N THR A 55 -37.49 -98.72 38.23
CA THR A 55 -38.90 -98.42 37.95
C THR A 55 -39.60 -97.80 39.15
N SER A 56 -40.88 -97.42 38.92
CA SER A 56 -41.95 -96.94 39.82
C SER A 56 -41.90 -95.44 40.11
N ASP A 57 -42.95 -94.65 39.97
CA ASP A 57 -44.35 -94.93 39.66
C ASP A 57 -44.98 -93.61 39.19
N ARG A 58 -45.91 -93.67 38.23
CA ARG A 58 -46.81 -92.53 37.96
C ARG A 58 -47.99 -92.64 38.91
N PRO A 59 -48.57 -91.49 39.28
CA PRO A 59 -49.98 -91.35 38.94
C PRO A 59 -50.23 -90.11 38.09
N ASP A 60 -51.04 -90.34 37.06
CA ASP A 60 -51.64 -89.35 36.19
C ASP A 60 -52.63 -88.47 36.96
N SER A 61 -52.33 -87.17 37.09
CA SER A 61 -53.35 -86.11 37.19
C SER A 61 -52.72 -84.71 37.28
N LEU A 62 -52.01 -84.25 36.23
CA LEU A 62 -51.60 -82.83 36.13
C LEU A 62 -51.28 -82.40 34.70
N ARG A 63 -52.07 -82.88 33.72
CA ARG A 63 -51.93 -82.54 32.30
C ARG A 63 -52.86 -81.43 31.78
N ARG A 64 -53.39 -80.57 32.66
CA ARG A 64 -54.16 -79.39 32.21
C ARG A 64 -53.73 -78.05 32.79
N LEU A 65 -52.89 -78.01 33.84
CA LEU A 65 -52.48 -76.74 34.47
C LEU A 65 -51.05 -76.31 34.16
N VAL A 66 -50.17 -77.17 33.63
CA VAL A 66 -48.78 -76.76 33.28
C VAL A 66 -48.71 -75.75 32.13
N PRO A 67 -49.44 -75.89 30.99
CA PRO A 67 -49.42 -74.85 29.95
C PRO A 67 -50.16 -73.58 30.38
N GLN A 68 -51.20 -73.68 31.23
CA GLN A 68 -51.92 -72.49 31.75
C GLN A 68 -51.12 -71.74 32.83
N ALA A 69 -50.40 -72.43 33.71
CA ALA A 69 -49.50 -71.82 34.69
C ALA A 69 -48.25 -71.22 34.02
N LEU A 70 -47.74 -71.83 32.93
CA LEU A 70 -46.71 -71.22 32.11
C LEU A 70 -47.22 -69.97 31.38
N VAL A 71 -48.42 -70.00 30.79
CA VAL A 71 -49.02 -68.82 30.15
C VAL A 71 -49.35 -67.73 31.15
N VAL A 72 -49.83 -68.06 32.35
CA VAL A 72 -50.07 -67.08 33.43
C VAL A 72 -48.76 -66.58 34.03
N ALA A 73 -47.71 -67.39 34.13
CA ALA A 73 -46.38 -66.94 34.54
C ALA A 73 -45.67 -66.12 33.43
N PHE A 74 -45.95 -66.38 32.16
CA PHE A 74 -45.48 -65.57 31.02
C PHE A 74 -46.29 -64.28 30.88
N LEU A 75 -47.59 -64.30 31.17
CA LEU A 75 -48.45 -63.11 31.20
C LEU A 75 -48.14 -62.25 32.44
N ALA A 76 -48.05 -62.84 33.63
CA ALA A 76 -47.69 -62.13 34.85
C ALA A 76 -46.21 -61.70 34.85
N GLY A 77 -45.29 -62.55 34.41
CA GLY A 77 -43.88 -62.23 34.27
C GLY A 77 -43.60 -61.24 33.13
N GLY A 78 -44.34 -61.36 32.01
CA GLY A 78 -44.33 -60.40 30.92
C GLY A 78 -44.81 -59.03 31.36
N THR A 79 -45.96 -58.93 32.05
CA THR A 79 -46.45 -57.65 32.59
C THR A 79 -45.55 -57.07 33.68
N SER A 80 -44.85 -57.90 34.45
CA SER A 80 -43.91 -57.43 35.49
C SER A 80 -42.63 -56.85 34.90
N ALA A 81 -42.10 -57.44 33.83
CA ALA A 81 -40.93 -56.93 33.12
C ALA A 81 -41.19 -55.58 32.43
N PHE A 82 -42.42 -55.36 31.96
CA PHE A 82 -42.84 -54.09 31.35
C PHE A 82 -42.79 -52.90 32.33
N VAL A 83 -43.00 -53.13 33.63
CA VAL A 83 -42.94 -52.06 34.65
C VAL A 83 -41.51 -51.81 35.12
N ALA A 84 -40.61 -52.80 35.00
CA ALA A 84 -39.22 -52.69 35.49
C ALA A 84 -38.31 -51.85 34.59
N ASN A 85 -38.66 -51.66 33.31
CA ASN A 85 -37.86 -50.91 32.33
C ASN A 85 -38.42 -49.51 32.00
N ASP A 86 -39.56 -49.14 32.58
CA ASP A 86 -40.12 -47.79 32.48
C ASP A 86 -39.26 -46.82 33.29
N LYS A 87 -38.75 -45.77 32.64
CA LYS A 87 -37.89 -44.75 33.26
C LYS A 87 -38.64 -43.42 33.26
N ALA A 88 -38.83 -42.84 34.44
CA ALA A 88 -39.31 -41.47 34.56
C ALA A 88 -38.12 -40.50 34.44
N ILE A 89 -38.06 -39.68 33.41
CA ILE A 89 -36.94 -38.75 33.15
C ILE A 89 -37.44 -37.32 33.00
N GLN A 90 -36.54 -36.35 33.15
CA GLN A 90 -36.80 -34.94 32.87
C GLN A 90 -35.99 -34.46 31.67
N LEU A 91 -36.67 -34.20 30.56
CA LEU A 91 -36.06 -33.65 29.34
C LEU A 91 -36.27 -32.13 29.29
N SER A 92 -35.18 -31.37 29.27
CA SER A 92 -35.17 -29.93 29.10
C SER A 92 -34.58 -29.54 27.75
N VAL A 93 -35.44 -29.11 26.83
CA VAL A 93 -35.01 -28.62 25.52
C VAL A 93 -35.02 -27.09 25.55
N ASP A 94 -33.85 -26.47 25.38
CA ASP A 94 -33.66 -25.01 25.46
C ASP A 94 -34.22 -24.39 26.75
N GLY A 95 -34.03 -25.09 27.87
CA GLY A 95 -34.47 -24.63 29.19
C GLY A 95 -35.96 -24.78 29.47
N LYS A 96 -36.71 -25.50 28.62
CA LYS A 96 -38.12 -25.85 28.85
C LYS A 96 -38.22 -27.29 29.35
N PRO A 97 -38.34 -27.52 30.67
CA PRO A 97 -38.41 -28.86 31.23
C PRO A 97 -39.75 -29.53 30.92
N ARG A 98 -39.69 -30.83 30.63
CA ARG A 98 -40.83 -31.74 30.48
C ARG A 98 -40.48 -33.05 31.17
N THR A 99 -41.40 -33.58 31.95
CA THR A 99 -41.27 -34.92 32.55
C THR A 99 -41.99 -35.92 31.66
N LEU A 100 -41.32 -37.02 31.33
CA LEU A 100 -41.85 -38.06 30.47
C LEU A 100 -41.40 -39.45 30.93
N HIS A 101 -42.09 -40.46 30.44
CA HIS A 101 -41.76 -41.86 30.66
C HIS A 101 -41.19 -42.44 29.37
N THR A 102 -40.07 -43.15 29.46
CA THR A 102 -39.38 -43.72 28.31
C THR A 102 -38.88 -45.13 28.60
N PHE A 103 -38.75 -45.92 27.53
CA PHE A 103 -38.09 -47.23 27.56
C PHE A 103 -36.69 -47.20 26.94
N ALA A 104 -36.27 -46.06 26.39
CA ALA A 104 -34.97 -45.90 25.73
C ALA A 104 -33.80 -46.36 26.61
N ASP A 105 -32.83 -47.01 26.01
CA ASP A 105 -31.63 -47.51 26.68
C ASP A 105 -30.61 -46.39 26.91
N ASP A 106 -30.54 -45.42 26.00
CA ASP A 106 -29.62 -44.29 26.05
C ASP A 106 -30.27 -42.94 25.66
N VAL A 107 -29.52 -41.85 25.91
CA VAL A 107 -29.98 -40.49 25.63
C VAL A 107 -30.31 -40.28 24.15
N GLY A 108 -29.55 -40.87 23.23
CA GLY A 108 -29.72 -40.72 21.79
C GLY A 108 -31.02 -41.32 21.29
N GLU A 109 -31.35 -42.54 21.74
CA GLU A 109 -32.64 -43.19 21.47
C GLU A 109 -33.80 -42.37 22.02
N LEU A 110 -33.70 -41.88 23.27
CA LEU A 110 -34.71 -40.99 23.85
C LEU A 110 -34.95 -39.74 23.00
N LEU A 111 -33.88 -39.07 22.54
CA LEU A 111 -34.03 -37.86 21.73
C LEU A 111 -34.66 -38.16 20.36
N ALA A 112 -34.33 -39.30 19.75
CA ALA A 112 -34.92 -39.72 18.48
C ALA A 112 -36.43 -40.00 18.63
N ASP A 113 -36.83 -40.71 19.69
CA ASP A 113 -38.24 -41.03 20.00
C ASP A 113 -39.07 -39.77 20.24
N GLU A 114 -38.49 -38.77 20.92
CA GLU A 114 -39.14 -37.47 21.19
C GLU A 114 -39.07 -36.49 20.00
N GLY A 115 -38.48 -36.89 18.87
CA GLY A 115 -38.33 -36.05 17.67
C GLY A 115 -37.45 -34.82 17.89
N VAL A 116 -36.43 -34.95 18.74
CA VAL A 116 -35.47 -33.89 19.08
C VAL A 116 -34.22 -34.06 18.22
N ASP A 117 -34.21 -33.41 17.06
CA ASP A 117 -33.06 -33.41 16.15
C ASP A 117 -31.90 -32.57 16.70
N VAL A 118 -30.76 -33.22 16.97
CA VAL A 118 -29.53 -32.56 17.43
C VAL A 118 -28.46 -32.55 16.34
N GLY A 119 -27.82 -31.39 16.18
CA GLY A 119 -26.72 -31.16 15.24
C GLY A 119 -25.35 -31.06 15.93
N ALA A 120 -24.30 -30.90 15.12
CA ALA A 120 -22.90 -30.88 15.59
C ALA A 120 -22.54 -29.70 16.52
N HIS A 121 -23.39 -28.67 16.59
CA HIS A 121 -23.17 -27.47 17.42
C HIS A 121 -24.12 -27.38 18.62
N ASP A 122 -24.92 -28.42 18.83
CA ASP A 122 -25.83 -28.54 19.96
C ASP A 122 -25.11 -29.18 21.15
N ILE A 123 -25.57 -28.87 22.36
CA ILE A 123 -25.08 -29.50 23.58
C ILE A 123 -26.17 -30.44 24.10
N VAL A 124 -25.80 -31.70 24.26
CA VAL A 124 -26.61 -32.72 24.93
C VAL A 124 -25.86 -33.16 26.18
N ALA A 125 -26.53 -33.11 27.32
CA ALA A 125 -25.99 -33.55 28.61
C ALA A 125 -27.04 -34.40 29.35
N PRO A 126 -26.73 -35.64 29.76
CA PRO A 126 -25.51 -36.42 29.46
C PRO A 126 -25.27 -36.65 27.95
N ALA A 127 -24.11 -37.21 27.58
CA ALA A 127 -23.78 -37.48 26.17
C ALA A 127 -24.80 -38.44 25.52
N ALA A 128 -24.93 -38.40 24.19
CA ALA A 128 -25.96 -39.16 23.48
C ALA A 128 -25.86 -40.69 23.66
N ASP A 129 -24.68 -41.22 23.97
CA ASP A 129 -24.43 -42.65 24.21
C ASP A 129 -24.51 -43.04 25.71
N ALA A 130 -24.85 -42.09 26.59
CA ALA A 130 -24.98 -42.35 28.01
C ALA A 130 -26.25 -43.18 28.28
N ALA A 131 -26.08 -44.28 29.03
CA ALA A 131 -27.19 -45.12 29.46
C ALA A 131 -28.17 -44.32 30.36
N LEU A 132 -29.47 -44.54 30.15
CA LEU A 132 -30.53 -43.86 30.89
C LEU A 132 -30.97 -44.65 32.13
N ALA A 133 -31.19 -43.93 33.23
CA ALA A 133 -31.82 -44.42 34.45
C ALA A 133 -33.05 -43.56 34.82
N SER A 134 -33.96 -44.14 35.61
CA SER A 134 -35.10 -43.39 36.14
C SER A 134 -34.60 -42.31 37.10
N GLY A 135 -35.12 -41.09 36.93
CA GLY A 135 -34.72 -39.90 37.68
C GLY A 135 -33.68 -39.04 36.94
N ASP A 136 -33.18 -39.47 35.78
CA ASP A 136 -32.19 -38.70 35.03
C ASP A 136 -32.75 -37.38 34.49
N GLU A 137 -31.91 -36.36 34.49
CA GLU A 137 -32.15 -35.07 33.87
C GLU A 137 -31.33 -34.94 32.59
N ILE A 138 -32.03 -34.78 31.46
CA ILE A 138 -31.43 -34.62 30.15
C ILE A 138 -31.63 -33.17 29.71
N ALA A 139 -30.55 -32.49 29.36
CA ALA A 139 -30.57 -31.13 28.85
C ALA A 139 -30.08 -31.09 27.41
N VAL A 140 -30.90 -30.54 26.52
CA VAL A 140 -30.55 -30.22 25.13
C VAL A 140 -30.53 -28.71 24.98
N ARG A 141 -29.43 -28.17 24.46
CA ARG A 141 -29.32 -26.76 24.10
C ARG A 141 -28.91 -26.64 22.63
N TYR A 142 -29.77 -26.02 21.83
CA TYR A 142 -29.48 -25.84 20.41
C TYR A 142 -28.41 -24.77 20.19
N GLY A 143 -27.46 -25.09 19.32
CA GLY A 143 -26.51 -24.16 18.74
C GLY A 143 -27.22 -23.21 17.78
N ARG A 144 -26.87 -21.94 17.88
CA ARG A 144 -27.42 -20.85 17.08
C ARG A 144 -26.28 -20.14 16.37
N PRO A 145 -26.30 -20.02 15.03
CA PRO A 145 -25.24 -19.36 14.30
C PRO A 145 -25.33 -17.85 14.50
N VAL A 146 -24.19 -17.19 14.70
CA VAL A 146 -24.09 -15.73 14.78
C VAL A 146 -23.03 -15.28 13.79
N HIS A 147 -23.43 -14.46 12.82
CA HIS A 147 -22.47 -13.77 11.96
C HIS A 147 -22.05 -12.49 12.69
N LEU A 148 -20.95 -12.59 13.43
CA LEU A 148 -20.42 -11.52 14.23
C LEU A 148 -19.43 -10.69 13.41
N THR A 149 -19.71 -9.41 13.26
CA THR A 149 -18.72 -8.40 12.85
C THR A 149 -18.23 -7.72 14.13
N LEU A 150 -17.02 -8.04 14.56
CA LEU A 150 -16.39 -7.43 15.74
C LEU A 150 -15.30 -6.48 15.26
N ASP A 151 -15.46 -5.19 15.53
CA ASP A 151 -14.47 -4.16 15.19
C ASP A 151 -14.04 -4.18 13.71
N GLY A 152 -15.00 -4.49 12.83
CA GLY A 152 -14.81 -4.61 11.38
C GLY A 152 -14.40 -6.00 10.88
N GLU A 153 -14.04 -6.93 11.77
CA GLU A 153 -13.70 -8.30 11.41
C GLU A 153 -14.92 -9.22 11.46
N ARG A 154 -15.26 -9.83 10.32
CA ARG A 154 -16.42 -10.72 10.20
C ARG A 154 -16.03 -12.18 10.44
N ARG A 155 -16.80 -12.87 11.29
CA ARG A 155 -16.68 -14.31 11.55
C ARG A 155 -18.04 -14.94 11.85
N GLN A 156 -18.20 -16.20 11.48
CA GLN A 156 -19.34 -17.00 11.91
C GLN A 156 -18.96 -17.78 13.16
N VAL A 157 -19.77 -17.67 14.20
CA VAL A 157 -19.58 -18.37 15.48
C VAL A 157 -20.89 -19.03 15.90
N TRP A 158 -20.81 -20.05 16.75
CA TRP A 158 -21.97 -20.75 17.29
C TRP A 158 -22.09 -20.47 18.79
N THR A 159 -23.32 -20.25 19.26
CA THR A 159 -23.64 -20.03 20.67
C THR A 159 -24.86 -20.85 21.07
N THR A 160 -24.92 -21.31 22.31
CA THR A 160 -26.13 -21.93 22.88
C THR A 160 -26.96 -20.92 23.68
N ALA A 161 -26.54 -19.65 23.71
CA ALA A 161 -27.26 -18.58 24.38
C ALA A 161 -28.50 -18.15 23.59
N HIS A 162 -29.58 -17.85 24.30
CA HIS A 162 -30.84 -17.40 23.69
C HIS A 162 -30.90 -15.90 23.38
N THR A 163 -29.93 -15.12 23.86
CA THR A 163 -29.92 -13.65 23.72
C THR A 163 -28.56 -13.14 23.29
N VAL A 164 -28.55 -11.95 22.68
CA VAL A 164 -27.31 -11.24 22.30
C VAL A 164 -26.35 -11.11 23.49
N ASP A 165 -26.84 -10.68 24.66
CA ASP A 165 -26.01 -10.57 25.87
C ASP A 165 -25.37 -11.89 26.29
N GLY A 166 -26.15 -12.97 26.29
CA GLY A 166 -25.64 -14.30 26.62
C GLY A 166 -24.60 -14.77 25.61
N ALA A 167 -24.82 -14.51 24.32
CA ALA A 167 -23.90 -14.87 23.26
C ALA A 167 -22.58 -14.11 23.38
N LEU A 168 -22.62 -12.79 23.59
CA LEU A 168 -21.41 -11.97 23.78
C LEU A 168 -20.61 -12.42 25.01
N ARG A 169 -21.28 -12.77 26.11
CA ARG A 169 -20.62 -13.36 27.29
C ARG A 169 -19.94 -14.69 26.99
N GLN A 170 -20.62 -15.61 26.28
CA GLN A 170 -20.04 -16.90 25.89
C GLN A 170 -18.84 -16.72 24.94
N LEU A 171 -18.89 -15.72 24.07
CA LEU A 171 -17.83 -15.41 23.10
C LEU A 171 -16.69 -14.56 23.69
N GLY A 172 -16.77 -14.16 24.97
CA GLY A 172 -15.77 -13.32 25.63
C GLY A 172 -15.70 -11.88 25.08
N VAL A 173 -16.76 -11.41 24.43
CA VAL A 173 -16.80 -10.06 23.85
C VAL A 173 -17.27 -9.06 24.90
N ARG A 174 -16.44 -8.04 25.18
CA ARG A 174 -16.79 -6.97 26.13
C ARG A 174 -17.89 -6.09 25.53
N ALA A 175 -19.11 -6.21 26.04
CA ALA A 175 -20.27 -5.45 25.56
C ALA A 175 -20.44 -4.09 26.24
N GLU A 176 -19.79 -3.86 27.39
CA GLU A 176 -19.87 -2.60 28.15
C GLU A 176 -19.27 -1.45 27.34
N GLY A 177 -19.99 -0.32 27.22
CA GLY A 177 -19.59 0.82 26.38
C GLY A 177 -19.71 0.60 24.88
N ALA A 178 -19.69 -0.66 24.42
CA ALA A 178 -19.73 -1.02 23.01
C ALA A 178 -21.03 -0.64 22.31
N HIS A 179 -20.92 -0.22 21.06
CA HIS A 179 -22.05 -0.11 20.16
C HIS A 179 -22.46 -1.49 19.64
N LEU A 180 -23.77 -1.78 19.65
CA LEU A 180 -24.34 -3.03 19.16
C LEU A 180 -25.40 -2.73 18.10
N SER A 181 -25.40 -3.45 16.98
CA SER A 181 -26.46 -3.33 15.95
C SER A 181 -27.82 -3.87 16.40
N ALA A 182 -27.85 -4.65 17.49
CA ALA A 182 -29.06 -5.21 18.07
C ALA A 182 -29.07 -5.05 19.60
N SER A 183 -30.28 -4.99 20.18
CA SER A 183 -30.45 -4.94 21.64
C SER A 183 -29.81 -6.15 22.33
N ARG A 184 -29.19 -5.94 23.49
CA ARG A 184 -28.66 -7.01 24.36
C ARG A 184 -29.71 -8.06 24.75
N SER A 185 -30.97 -7.65 24.88
CA SER A 185 -32.08 -8.53 25.20
C SER A 185 -32.71 -9.20 23.97
N ARG A 186 -32.26 -8.87 22.74
CA ARG A 186 -32.77 -9.49 21.52
C ARG A 186 -32.52 -10.99 21.58
N ARG A 187 -33.56 -11.76 21.32
CA ARG A 187 -33.45 -13.21 21.18
C ARG A 187 -32.75 -13.57 19.88
N ILE A 188 -31.91 -14.59 19.96
CA ILE A 188 -31.24 -15.22 18.81
C ILE A 188 -32.09 -16.43 18.44
N ASP A 189 -32.65 -16.46 17.24
CA ASP A 189 -33.47 -17.57 16.76
C ASP A 189 -32.61 -18.75 16.28
N ARG A 190 -33.20 -19.89 15.92
CA ARG A 190 -32.42 -21.06 15.46
C ARG A 190 -31.73 -20.81 14.12
N ASP A 191 -32.31 -19.94 13.30
CA ASP A 191 -31.74 -19.52 12.01
C ASP A 191 -30.54 -18.56 12.18
N GLY A 192 -30.32 -18.07 13.40
CA GLY A 192 -29.18 -17.25 13.77
C GLY A 192 -29.44 -15.75 13.87
N LEU A 193 -28.36 -14.98 13.92
CA LEU A 193 -28.40 -13.52 14.01
C LEU A 193 -27.15 -12.89 13.38
N ASP A 194 -27.34 -11.83 12.59
CA ASP A 194 -26.26 -10.93 12.18
C ASP A 194 -26.06 -9.85 13.25
N LEU A 195 -24.83 -9.73 13.77
CA LEU A 195 -24.52 -8.83 14.88
C LEU A 195 -23.24 -8.06 14.58
N ASP A 196 -23.34 -6.73 14.58
CA ASP A 196 -22.19 -5.83 14.50
C ASP A 196 -21.93 -5.23 15.89
N VAL A 197 -20.69 -5.38 16.33
CA VAL A 197 -20.19 -4.94 17.62
C VAL A 197 -18.97 -4.08 17.39
N ARG A 198 -19.04 -2.82 17.84
CA ARG A 198 -17.89 -1.92 17.90
C ARG A 198 -17.56 -1.68 19.37
N THR A 199 -16.42 -2.20 19.82
CA THR A 199 -15.96 -2.07 21.19
C THR A 199 -15.65 -0.61 21.55
N GLU A 200 -15.83 -0.24 22.81
CA GLU A 200 -15.40 1.09 23.26
C GLU A 200 -13.88 1.13 23.31
N ARG A 201 -13.30 2.22 22.80
CA ARG A 201 -11.85 2.45 22.80
C ARG A 201 -11.52 3.90 23.09
N THR A 202 -10.32 4.09 23.62
CA THR A 202 -9.75 5.41 23.92
C THR A 202 -8.82 5.83 22.79
N VAL A 203 -9.07 6.99 22.18
CA VAL A 203 -8.25 7.55 21.10
C VAL A 203 -7.83 8.96 21.47
N THR A 204 -6.56 9.29 21.23
CA THR A 204 -6.02 10.63 21.44
C THR A 204 -5.89 11.36 20.10
N ILE A 205 -6.59 12.48 19.96
CA ILE A 205 -6.56 13.34 18.77
C ILE A 205 -5.65 14.54 19.06
N MET A 206 -4.59 14.68 18.26
CA MET A 206 -3.67 15.82 18.28
C MET A 206 -4.00 16.76 17.13
N ALA A 207 -4.56 17.93 17.42
CA ALA A 207 -4.95 18.91 16.40
C ALA A 207 -4.66 20.33 16.86
N ASP A 208 -4.08 21.15 15.98
CA ASP A 208 -3.84 22.57 16.21
C ASP A 208 -3.08 22.87 17.54
N GLY A 209 -2.12 21.99 17.87
CA GLY A 209 -1.32 22.07 19.09
C GLY A 209 -2.05 21.66 20.37
N ARG A 210 -3.27 21.14 20.28
CA ARG A 210 -4.06 20.65 21.42
C ARG A 210 -4.24 19.14 21.34
N GLU A 211 -4.22 18.53 22.51
CA GLU A 211 -4.51 17.11 22.72
C GLU A 211 -5.96 16.95 23.20
N ARG A 212 -6.69 15.99 22.61
CA ARG A 212 -8.05 15.62 23.03
C ARG A 212 -8.15 14.11 23.08
N THR A 213 -8.34 13.56 24.27
CA THR A 213 -8.61 12.13 24.45
C THR A 213 -10.11 11.90 24.52
N ILE A 214 -10.62 10.99 23.69
CA ILE A 214 -12.04 10.60 23.67
C ILE A 214 -12.18 9.10 23.87
N ARG A 215 -13.30 8.69 24.46
CA ARG A 215 -13.80 7.31 24.35
C ARG A 215 -14.84 7.26 23.25
N THR A 216 -14.70 6.31 22.34
CA THR A 216 -15.49 6.25 21.12
C THR A 216 -15.75 4.82 20.69
N ASN A 217 -16.82 4.62 19.93
CA ASN A 217 -17.12 3.39 19.21
C ASN A 217 -16.92 3.56 17.70
N ALA A 218 -16.33 4.68 17.26
CA ALA A 218 -16.19 5.07 15.86
C ALA A 218 -15.64 3.92 14.99
N ALA A 219 -16.25 3.74 13.83
CA ALA A 219 -15.82 2.76 12.83
C ALA A 219 -14.59 3.25 12.05
N THR A 220 -14.34 4.57 12.06
CA THR A 220 -13.24 5.17 11.31
C THR A 220 -12.52 6.25 12.12
N VAL A 221 -11.25 6.49 11.80
CA VAL A 221 -10.47 7.60 12.36
C VAL A 221 -11.13 8.95 12.06
N TRP A 222 -11.75 9.11 10.88
CA TRP A 222 -12.52 10.30 10.52
C TRP A 222 -13.61 10.60 11.55
N GLU A 223 -14.47 9.61 11.83
CA GLU A 223 -15.57 9.74 12.80
C GLU A 223 -15.03 10.06 14.20
N ALA A 224 -13.95 9.39 14.64
CA ALA A 224 -13.31 9.69 15.93
C ALA A 224 -12.76 11.13 16.00
N VAL A 225 -12.18 11.64 14.92
CA VAL A 225 -11.69 13.03 14.85
C VAL A 225 -12.85 14.02 14.95
N GLU A 226 -13.96 13.77 14.24
CA GLU A 226 -15.17 14.61 14.32
C GLU A 226 -15.80 14.60 15.72
N GLU A 227 -15.92 13.43 16.36
CA GLU A 227 -16.43 13.29 17.73
C GLU A 227 -15.58 14.05 18.76
N SER A 228 -14.26 14.18 18.52
CA SER A 228 -13.39 15.01 19.35
C SER A 228 -13.66 16.52 19.22
N GLY A 229 -14.57 16.93 18.33
CA GLY A 229 -14.88 18.32 18.01
C GLY A 229 -13.88 18.96 17.06
N VAL A 230 -13.15 18.16 16.26
CA VAL A 230 -12.21 18.62 15.25
C VAL A 230 -12.76 18.29 13.87
N THR A 231 -13.01 19.31 13.05
CA THR A 231 -13.45 19.10 11.67
C THR A 231 -12.27 19.17 10.71
N LEU A 232 -12.20 18.24 9.76
CA LEU A 232 -11.22 18.25 8.68
C LEU A 232 -11.80 19.03 7.49
N HIS A 233 -11.00 19.91 6.90
CA HIS A 233 -11.44 20.74 5.78
C HIS A 233 -10.54 20.58 4.56
N GLY A 234 -11.13 20.63 3.36
CA GLY A 234 -10.40 20.70 2.11
C GLY A 234 -9.44 19.51 1.91
N GLN A 235 -8.14 19.75 2.10
CA GLN A 235 -7.09 18.75 1.93
C GLN A 235 -6.57 18.19 3.25
N ASP A 236 -7.12 18.61 4.39
CA ASP A 236 -6.74 18.13 5.71
C ASP A 236 -6.81 16.60 5.78
N SER A 237 -5.89 16.02 6.54
CA SER A 237 -5.77 14.57 6.67
C SER A 237 -5.26 14.22 8.07
N THR A 238 -5.09 12.93 8.33
CA THR A 238 -4.65 12.39 9.62
C THR A 238 -3.36 11.59 9.46
N SER A 239 -2.60 11.40 10.54
CA SER A 239 -1.34 10.63 10.54
C SER A 239 -1.51 9.17 10.08
N VAL A 240 -2.72 8.65 10.20
CA VAL A 240 -3.19 7.37 9.66
C VAL A 240 -4.34 7.61 8.69
N PRO A 241 -4.70 6.67 7.80
CA PRO A 241 -5.81 6.88 6.86
C PRO A 241 -7.12 7.24 7.59
N PRO A 242 -7.85 8.29 7.18
CA PRO A 242 -9.09 8.68 7.84
C PRO A 242 -10.16 7.57 7.83
N THR A 243 -10.13 6.70 6.83
CA THR A 243 -11.05 5.56 6.69
C THR A 243 -10.61 4.31 7.44
N SER A 244 -9.43 4.32 8.07
CA SER A 244 -8.95 3.17 8.85
C SER A 244 -9.69 3.06 10.18
N PHE A 245 -9.76 1.83 10.71
CA PHE A 245 -10.34 1.58 12.01
C PHE A 245 -9.42 2.07 13.14
N PRO A 246 -9.92 2.88 14.10
CA PRO A 246 -9.10 3.38 15.21
C PRO A 246 -8.79 2.27 16.21
N ARG A 247 -7.55 2.24 16.72
CA ARG A 247 -7.09 1.27 17.74
C ARG A 247 -7.19 1.88 19.15
N ASP A 248 -7.37 1.03 20.15
CA ASP A 248 -7.33 1.46 21.54
C ASP A 248 -5.96 2.02 21.94
N GLY A 249 -5.95 3.14 22.63
CA GLY A 249 -4.76 3.91 22.98
C GLY A 249 -4.05 4.61 21.82
N GLN A 250 -4.63 4.61 20.60
CA GLN A 250 -3.97 5.20 19.43
C GLN A 250 -3.94 6.73 19.49
N THR A 251 -2.80 7.32 19.12
CA THR A 251 -2.68 8.76 18.86
C THR A 251 -2.82 9.06 17.37
N VAL A 252 -3.77 9.91 17.02
CA VAL A 252 -4.04 10.39 15.67
C VAL A 252 -3.70 11.87 15.59
N THR A 253 -2.77 12.24 14.73
CA THR A 253 -2.40 13.63 14.50
C THR A 253 -3.12 14.18 13.28
N VAL A 254 -3.87 15.26 13.45
CA VAL A 254 -4.48 16.01 12.36
C VAL A 254 -3.42 16.86 11.66
N MET A 255 -3.36 16.72 10.34
CA MET A 255 -2.49 17.48 9.45
C MET A 255 -3.31 18.51 8.69
N ARG A 256 -3.08 19.80 9.01
CA ARG A 256 -3.68 20.92 8.28
C ARG A 256 -2.97 21.11 6.96
N ILE A 257 -3.64 20.85 5.85
CA ILE A 257 -3.04 20.86 4.51
C ILE A 257 -3.71 21.94 3.66
N SER A 258 -2.89 22.87 3.17
CA SER A 258 -3.34 23.86 2.19
C SER A 258 -2.51 23.78 0.92
N GLY A 259 -3.19 23.96 -0.21
CA GLY A 259 -2.59 23.99 -1.54
C GLY A 259 -2.84 25.34 -2.20
N LYS A 260 -1.79 25.92 -2.79
CA LYS A 260 -1.93 27.09 -3.68
C LYS A 260 -1.13 26.90 -4.95
N LYS A 261 -1.61 27.50 -6.04
CA LYS A 261 -0.86 27.62 -7.29
C LYS A 261 -0.13 28.95 -7.28
N GLU A 262 1.15 28.93 -7.62
CA GLU A 262 1.96 30.13 -7.82
C GLU A 262 2.51 30.11 -9.23
N VAL A 263 2.33 31.21 -9.94
CA VAL A 263 2.80 31.37 -11.31
C VAL A 263 4.04 32.25 -11.28
N ARG A 264 5.14 31.77 -11.85
CA ARG A 264 6.39 32.52 -11.98
C ARG A 264 6.77 32.64 -13.45
N GLU A 265 7.22 33.83 -13.84
CA GLU A 265 7.83 34.04 -15.14
C GLU A 265 9.34 33.83 -15.00
N GLU A 266 9.88 32.91 -15.79
CA GLU A 266 11.31 32.60 -15.83
C GLU A 266 11.87 32.98 -17.21
N PRO A 267 13.03 33.66 -17.28
CA PRO A 267 13.64 34.04 -18.55
C PRO A 267 14.16 32.80 -19.30
N ILE A 268 13.99 32.80 -20.62
CA ILE A 268 14.63 31.83 -21.52
C ILE A 268 15.79 32.57 -22.21
N PRO A 269 17.05 32.14 -22.00
CA PRO A 269 18.19 32.69 -22.72
C PRO A 269 18.00 32.61 -24.24
N PHE A 270 18.65 33.50 -24.98
CA PHE A 270 18.69 33.45 -26.44
C PHE A 270 20.05 32.95 -26.92
N ASP A 271 20.06 32.31 -28.08
CA ASP A 271 21.30 31.87 -28.72
C ASP A 271 21.93 32.99 -29.54
N VAL A 272 23.26 32.93 -29.69
CA VAL A 272 24.02 33.82 -30.59
C VAL A 272 24.47 33.01 -31.79
N GLU A 273 24.09 33.47 -32.98
CA GLU A 273 24.45 32.86 -34.26
C GLU A 273 25.40 33.80 -35.01
N LYS A 274 26.60 33.30 -35.34
CA LYS A 274 27.57 34.04 -36.15
C LYS A 274 27.44 33.61 -37.61
N THR A 275 27.31 34.56 -38.52
CA THR A 275 27.23 34.28 -39.96
C THR A 275 28.27 35.11 -40.69
N GLU A 276 29.02 34.48 -41.60
CA GLU A 276 30.02 35.18 -42.41
C GLU A 276 29.37 36.20 -43.37
N ASP A 277 30.05 37.31 -43.60
CA ASP A 277 29.65 38.38 -44.52
C ASP A 277 30.84 38.84 -45.35
N ALA A 278 30.82 38.52 -46.65
CA ALA A 278 31.87 38.88 -47.59
C ALA A 278 31.87 40.37 -47.97
N SER A 279 30.89 41.16 -47.54
CA SER A 279 30.89 42.62 -47.72
C SER A 279 31.66 43.35 -46.62
N LEU A 280 31.74 42.75 -45.43
CA LEU A 280 32.42 43.31 -44.26
C LEU A 280 33.88 42.87 -44.21
N PHE A 281 34.78 43.80 -43.83
CA PHE A 281 36.19 43.50 -43.68
C PHE A 281 36.45 42.50 -42.54
N ARG A 282 37.43 41.62 -42.77
CA ARG A 282 37.89 40.68 -41.74
C ARG A 282 38.22 41.41 -40.44
N GLY A 283 37.73 40.88 -39.32
CA GLY A 283 37.86 41.49 -37.99
C GLY A 283 36.71 42.42 -37.59
N THR A 284 35.80 42.76 -38.52
CA THR A 284 34.58 43.50 -38.21
C THR A 284 33.47 42.53 -37.78
N GLU A 285 32.87 42.77 -36.61
CA GLU A 285 31.63 42.11 -36.19
C GLU A 285 30.49 43.14 -36.10
N VAL A 286 29.35 42.84 -36.73
CA VAL A 286 28.15 43.70 -36.68
C VAL A 286 26.96 42.88 -36.21
N VAL A 287 26.23 43.39 -35.22
CA VAL A 287 24.96 42.78 -34.80
C VAL A 287 23.89 43.10 -35.85
N ALA A 288 23.62 42.16 -36.75
CA ALA A 288 22.57 42.29 -37.76
C ALA A 288 21.16 42.13 -37.15
N GLN A 289 21.06 41.34 -36.08
CA GLN A 289 19.82 41.17 -35.33
C GLN A 289 20.13 41.08 -33.84
N ALA A 290 19.57 41.98 -33.04
CA ALA A 290 19.68 41.90 -31.58
C ALA A 290 18.89 40.71 -31.02
N GLY A 291 19.50 39.98 -30.10
CA GLY A 291 18.85 38.90 -29.37
C GLY A 291 17.82 39.42 -28.38
N ARG A 292 16.81 38.60 -28.07
CA ARG A 292 15.81 38.91 -27.05
C ARG A 292 15.53 37.67 -26.22
N GLN A 293 15.62 37.79 -24.90
CA GLN A 293 15.25 36.70 -24.00
C GLN A 293 13.77 36.33 -24.18
N GLY A 294 13.52 35.04 -24.29
CA GLY A 294 12.18 34.48 -24.17
C GLY A 294 11.70 34.54 -22.73
N ALA A 295 10.47 34.11 -22.51
CA ALA A 295 9.89 33.98 -21.19
C ALA A 295 9.02 32.73 -21.18
N ARG A 296 9.19 31.92 -20.13
CA ARG A 296 8.26 30.82 -19.82
C ARG A 296 7.53 31.12 -18.54
N ARG A 297 6.23 30.83 -18.54
CA ARG A 297 5.38 30.84 -17.37
C ARG A 297 5.39 29.45 -16.75
N VAL A 298 5.94 29.35 -15.55
CA VAL A 298 6.03 28.11 -14.79
C VAL A 298 5.01 28.15 -13.66
N THR A 299 4.10 27.18 -13.63
CA THR A 299 3.12 27.04 -12.55
C THR A 299 3.63 26.03 -11.54
N TYR A 300 3.75 26.47 -10.29
CA TYR A 300 4.14 25.67 -9.14
C TYR A 300 2.93 25.35 -8.27
N ALA A 301 2.82 24.09 -7.83
CA ALA A 301 1.96 23.71 -6.73
C ALA A 301 2.75 23.84 -5.42
N LEU A 302 2.29 24.72 -4.54
CA LEU A 302 2.82 24.87 -3.19
C LEU A 302 1.86 24.17 -2.24
N ARG A 303 2.42 23.25 -1.45
CA ARG A 303 1.71 22.55 -0.39
C ARG A 303 2.29 22.99 0.94
N THR A 304 1.42 23.30 1.89
CA THR A 304 1.80 23.59 3.27
C THR A 304 1.17 22.53 4.16
N VAL A 305 1.93 21.95 5.07
CA VAL A 305 1.46 20.95 6.04
C VAL A 305 1.78 21.48 7.43
N ASN A 306 0.78 21.66 8.28
CA ASN A 306 0.93 22.22 9.63
C ASN A 306 1.73 23.54 9.66
N GLY A 307 1.45 24.43 8.70
CA GLY A 307 2.16 25.72 8.55
C GLY A 307 3.54 25.64 7.88
N VAL A 308 4.09 24.44 7.68
CA VAL A 308 5.40 24.25 7.05
C VAL A 308 5.27 24.11 5.53
N LYS A 309 5.89 25.05 4.80
CA LYS A 309 5.92 25.05 3.33
C LYS A 309 6.78 23.89 2.82
N GLN A 310 6.18 23.04 2.00
CA GLN A 310 6.88 21.97 1.29
C GLN A 310 7.59 22.52 0.05
N LYS A 311 8.53 21.74 -0.50
CA LYS A 311 9.23 22.09 -1.73
C LYS A 311 8.22 22.32 -2.87
N PRO A 312 8.25 23.47 -3.57
CA PRO A 312 7.34 23.73 -4.69
C PRO A 312 7.50 22.67 -5.78
N ARG A 313 6.39 22.11 -6.25
CA ARG A 313 6.38 21.14 -7.35
C ARG A 313 5.97 21.84 -8.63
N ARG A 314 6.81 21.81 -9.66
CA ARG A 314 6.42 22.29 -11.00
C ARG A 314 5.30 21.40 -11.55
N ILE A 315 4.18 22.00 -11.94
CA ILE A 315 3.03 21.26 -12.48
C ILE A 315 2.72 21.62 -13.94
N ALA A 316 3.12 22.81 -14.40
CA ALA A 316 3.00 23.21 -15.80
C ALA A 316 4.13 24.19 -16.18
N SER A 317 4.48 24.21 -17.46
CA SER A 317 5.42 25.17 -18.04
C SER A 317 4.94 25.49 -19.45
N GLU A 318 4.83 26.76 -19.77
CA GLU A 318 4.38 27.26 -21.08
C GLU A 318 5.31 28.38 -21.53
N VAL A 319 5.76 28.35 -22.78
CA VAL A 319 6.51 29.47 -23.36
C VAL A 319 5.53 30.56 -23.74
N VAL A 320 5.60 31.70 -23.05
CA VAL A 320 4.74 32.87 -23.33
C VAL A 320 5.41 33.86 -24.29
N ARG A 321 6.73 33.75 -24.45
CA ARG A 321 7.51 34.51 -25.42
C ARG A 321 8.70 33.67 -25.88
N GLU A 322 8.78 33.41 -27.18
CA GLU A 322 9.93 32.72 -27.75
C GLU A 322 11.20 33.60 -27.66
N PRO A 323 12.37 33.02 -27.35
CA PRO A 323 13.64 33.73 -27.44
C PRO A 323 13.96 34.04 -28.90
N ARG A 324 14.44 35.25 -29.17
CA ARG A 324 14.94 35.65 -30.49
C ARG A 324 16.46 35.56 -30.48
N LYS A 325 17.02 34.76 -31.39
CA LYS A 325 18.47 34.64 -31.56
C LYS A 325 19.11 35.98 -31.92
N GLN A 326 20.30 36.23 -31.39
CA GLN A 326 21.15 37.32 -31.85
C GLN A 326 21.94 36.86 -33.07
N ILE A 327 21.88 37.60 -34.18
CA ILE A 327 22.68 37.31 -35.38
C ILE A 327 23.81 38.32 -35.45
N VAL A 328 25.05 37.82 -35.43
CA VAL A 328 26.27 38.60 -35.57
C VAL A 328 26.89 38.27 -36.92
N LYS A 329 27.03 39.28 -37.79
CA LYS A 329 27.75 39.17 -39.05
C LYS A 329 29.23 39.34 -38.80
N VAL A 330 30.03 38.36 -39.22
CA VAL A 330 31.49 38.41 -39.12
C VAL A 330 32.09 38.64 -40.50
N GLY A 331 32.91 39.68 -40.64
CA GLY A 331 33.48 40.03 -41.94
C GLY A 331 34.50 39.01 -42.44
N THR A 332 34.41 38.67 -43.72
CA THR A 332 35.38 37.78 -44.40
C THR A 332 36.09 38.45 -45.58
N LYS A 333 35.70 39.68 -45.93
CA LYS A 333 36.35 40.46 -46.99
C LYS A 333 37.78 40.76 -46.60
N GLN A 334 38.73 40.34 -47.43
CA GLN A 334 40.11 40.75 -47.28
C GLN A 334 40.22 42.26 -47.52
N MET A 335 40.96 42.95 -46.66
CA MET A 335 41.29 44.34 -46.94
C MET A 335 42.30 44.37 -48.08
N PRO A 336 42.14 45.24 -49.10
CA PRO A 336 43.15 45.40 -50.12
C PRO A 336 44.46 45.84 -49.46
N THR A 337 45.56 45.16 -49.76
CA THR A 337 46.91 45.55 -49.31
C THR A 337 47.68 46.35 -50.36
N ALA A 338 47.15 46.36 -51.59
CA ALA A 338 47.72 47.01 -52.76
C ALA A 338 46.96 48.30 -53.11
N VAL A 339 47.70 49.38 -53.36
CA VAL A 339 47.22 50.66 -53.87
C VAL A 339 48.14 51.09 -55.01
N ALA A 340 47.56 51.15 -56.22
CA ALA A 340 48.29 51.55 -57.41
C ALA A 340 48.97 52.93 -57.25
N GLY A 341 50.26 53.01 -57.59
CA GLY A 341 51.08 54.22 -57.46
C GLY A 341 51.74 54.41 -56.08
N ALA A 342 51.53 53.48 -55.15
CA ALA A 342 52.11 53.53 -53.80
C ALA A 342 52.74 52.20 -53.35
N ASP A 343 52.55 51.09 -54.06
CA ASP A 343 52.92 49.77 -53.57
C ASP A 343 54.42 49.50 -53.48
N ASP A 344 55.21 50.04 -54.41
CA ASP A 344 56.66 49.80 -54.49
C ASP A 344 57.49 50.71 -53.55
N LEU A 345 56.83 51.51 -52.71
CA LEU A 345 57.48 52.41 -51.76
C LEU A 345 57.91 51.68 -50.48
N ASN A 346 58.92 52.21 -49.80
CA ASN A 346 59.53 51.67 -48.60
C ASN A 346 58.72 52.04 -47.33
N TRP A 347 57.50 51.50 -47.25
CA TRP A 347 56.56 51.74 -46.15
C TRP A 347 57.10 51.36 -44.78
N SER A 348 57.94 50.32 -44.69
CA SER A 348 58.56 49.91 -43.43
C SER A 348 59.54 50.95 -42.90
N SER A 349 60.30 51.62 -43.79
CA SER A 349 61.23 52.69 -43.40
C SER A 349 60.49 53.96 -42.97
N LEU A 350 59.36 54.27 -43.60
CA LEU A 350 58.46 55.33 -43.14
C LEU A 350 57.89 54.99 -41.76
N ALA A 351 57.29 53.81 -41.59
CA ALA A 351 56.69 53.40 -40.32
C ALA A 351 57.70 53.33 -39.17
N HIS A 352 58.94 52.91 -39.45
CA HIS A 352 60.01 52.93 -38.45
C HIS A 352 60.42 54.35 -38.05
N CYS A 353 60.41 55.29 -39.00
CA CYS A 353 60.67 56.70 -38.69
C CYS A 353 59.55 57.33 -37.86
N GLU A 354 58.30 57.04 -38.21
CA GLU A 354 57.12 57.68 -37.61
C GLU A 354 56.81 57.11 -36.21
N SER A 355 56.89 55.79 -36.02
CA SER A 355 56.46 55.15 -34.77
C SER A 355 57.43 54.15 -34.16
N GLY A 356 58.59 53.95 -34.81
CA GLY A 356 59.49 52.84 -34.53
C GLY A 356 58.98 51.50 -35.09
N GLY A 357 57.97 51.51 -35.96
CA GLY A 357 57.35 50.30 -36.52
C GLY A 357 56.33 49.66 -35.58
N ARG A 358 55.78 50.43 -34.62
CA ARG A 358 54.81 49.96 -33.62
C ARG A 358 53.39 50.34 -34.04
N PRO A 359 52.50 49.38 -34.33
CA PRO A 359 51.12 49.67 -34.77
C PRO A 359 50.22 50.28 -33.72
N SER A 360 50.53 50.09 -32.44
CA SER A 360 49.76 50.67 -31.32
C SER A 360 50.41 51.93 -30.76
N ALA A 361 51.36 52.54 -31.48
CA ALA A 361 52.03 53.75 -31.03
C ALA A 361 51.05 54.93 -30.97
N VAL A 362 51.23 55.79 -29.97
CA VAL A 362 50.52 57.05 -29.81
C VAL A 362 51.57 58.09 -29.44
N ASP A 363 51.50 59.28 -30.03
CA ASP A 363 52.43 60.36 -29.73
C ASP A 363 52.20 60.94 -28.32
N GLY A 364 53.15 61.75 -27.84
CA GLY A 364 53.07 62.34 -26.50
C GLY A 364 51.86 63.25 -26.26
N SER A 365 51.20 63.74 -27.32
CA SER A 365 49.97 64.53 -27.23
C SER A 365 48.69 63.70 -27.21
N GLY A 366 48.75 62.42 -27.62
CA GLY A 366 47.56 61.59 -27.81
C GLY A 366 46.79 61.87 -29.12
N THR A 367 47.28 62.78 -29.96
CA THR A 367 46.58 63.24 -31.17
C THR A 367 46.83 62.30 -32.36
N TYR A 368 48.04 61.75 -32.45
CA TYR A 368 48.48 60.94 -33.58
C TYR A 368 48.80 59.52 -33.13
N GLY A 369 48.30 58.53 -33.88
CA GLY A 369 48.49 57.12 -33.54
C GLY A 369 48.69 56.22 -34.75
N GLY A 370 49.20 55.02 -34.48
CA GLY A 370 49.50 54.00 -35.47
C GLY A 370 50.90 54.10 -36.08
N LEU A 371 51.22 53.12 -36.94
CA LEU A 371 52.46 53.00 -37.72
C LEU A 371 52.88 54.28 -38.44
N TYR A 372 51.90 55.07 -38.90
CA TYR A 372 52.12 56.26 -39.73
C TYR A 372 51.64 57.54 -39.06
N GLN A 373 51.42 57.50 -37.73
CA GLN A 373 51.05 58.66 -36.92
C GLN A 373 49.88 59.46 -37.52
N PHE A 374 48.74 58.79 -37.76
CA PHE A 374 47.53 59.44 -38.26
C PHE A 374 46.81 60.20 -37.14
N ASP A 375 46.25 61.37 -37.45
CA ASP A 375 45.19 61.93 -36.63
C ASP A 375 43.84 61.25 -36.94
N ALA A 376 42.92 61.25 -35.98
CA ALA A 376 41.63 60.57 -36.10
C ALA A 376 40.77 61.10 -37.27
N ARG A 377 40.84 62.40 -37.60
CA ARG A 377 40.04 62.97 -38.69
C ARG A 377 40.57 62.53 -40.05
N THR A 378 41.89 62.54 -40.24
CA THR A 378 42.50 62.03 -41.47
C THR A 378 42.28 60.53 -41.63
N TRP A 379 42.43 59.75 -40.54
CA TRP A 379 42.13 58.32 -40.51
C TRP A 379 40.71 58.03 -41.00
N GLN A 380 39.72 58.71 -40.42
CA GLN A 380 38.31 58.55 -40.77
C GLN A 380 37.99 59.05 -42.18
N GLY A 381 38.63 60.14 -42.63
CA GLY A 381 38.51 60.65 -43.99
C GLY A 381 39.02 59.67 -45.06
N LEU A 382 39.96 58.79 -44.72
CA LEU A 382 40.43 57.71 -45.61
C LEU A 382 39.52 56.48 -45.57
N GLY A 383 38.46 56.51 -44.76
CA GLY A 383 37.48 55.46 -44.53
C GLY A 383 37.79 54.58 -43.30
N GLY A 384 38.68 55.03 -42.41
CA GLY A 384 39.04 54.36 -41.16
C GLY A 384 37.91 54.42 -40.15
N THR A 385 37.67 53.33 -39.43
CA THR A 385 36.77 53.31 -38.27
C THR A 385 37.60 53.36 -36.99
N GLY A 386 37.08 53.99 -35.93
CA GLY A 386 37.79 54.10 -34.64
C GLY A 386 39.03 54.99 -34.71
N LEU A 387 40.07 54.61 -33.95
CA LEU A 387 41.37 55.27 -33.91
C LEU A 387 42.42 54.44 -34.68
N PRO A 388 43.42 55.09 -35.31
CA PRO A 388 44.39 54.40 -36.15
C PRO A 388 45.23 53.36 -35.40
N GLN A 389 45.58 53.61 -34.13
CA GLN A 389 46.37 52.69 -33.30
C GLN A 389 45.63 51.40 -32.90
N ASP A 390 44.30 51.37 -33.02
CA ASP A 390 43.47 50.21 -32.68
C ASP A 390 43.22 49.29 -33.89
N ALA A 391 43.58 49.75 -35.10
CA ALA A 391 43.41 49.00 -36.33
C ALA A 391 44.61 48.06 -36.60
N PRO A 392 44.41 46.93 -37.32
CA PRO A 392 45.52 46.08 -37.73
C PRO A 392 46.57 46.84 -38.56
N ALA A 393 47.85 46.48 -38.39
CA ALA A 393 48.98 47.09 -39.10
C ALA A 393 48.79 47.15 -40.63
N GLU A 394 48.15 46.13 -41.19
CA GLU A 394 47.82 46.02 -42.61
C GLU A 394 46.83 47.11 -43.05
N GLU A 395 45.79 47.37 -42.25
CA GLU A 395 44.84 48.45 -42.51
C GLU A 395 45.49 49.82 -42.41
N GLN A 396 46.36 50.01 -41.41
CA GLN A 396 47.10 51.25 -41.25
C GLN A 396 47.97 51.55 -42.47
N THR A 397 48.65 50.52 -42.99
CA THR A 397 49.51 50.62 -44.18
C THR A 397 48.71 50.86 -45.44
N PHE A 398 47.58 50.17 -45.62
CA PHE A 398 46.69 50.41 -46.75
C PHE A 398 46.19 51.86 -46.80
N ARG A 399 45.83 52.42 -45.64
CA ARG A 399 45.34 53.80 -45.55
C ARG A 399 46.46 54.82 -45.75
N ALA A 400 47.68 54.53 -45.28
CA ALA A 400 48.87 55.34 -45.57
C ALA A 400 49.16 55.40 -47.07
N LYS A 401 49.13 54.25 -47.75
CA LYS A 401 49.23 54.19 -49.21
C LYS A 401 48.16 55.04 -49.90
N LYS A 402 46.90 54.95 -49.47
CA LYS A 402 45.81 55.77 -50.01
C LYS A 402 46.02 57.27 -49.79
N LEU A 403 46.49 57.67 -48.61
CA LEU A 403 46.80 59.07 -48.31
C LEU A 403 47.94 59.60 -49.18
N TYR A 404 48.97 58.77 -49.41
CA TYR A 404 50.08 59.13 -50.29
C TYR A 404 49.62 59.35 -51.73
N VAL A 405 48.77 58.48 -52.27
CA VAL A 405 48.22 58.71 -53.63
C VAL A 405 47.46 60.03 -53.72
N GLN A 406 46.81 60.48 -52.63
CA GLN A 406 46.08 61.74 -52.62
C GLN A 406 46.94 62.99 -52.41
N ARG A 407 48.00 62.89 -51.59
CA ARG A 407 48.74 64.07 -51.08
C ARG A 407 50.27 63.96 -51.22
N GLY A 408 50.76 62.92 -51.86
CA GLY A 408 52.16 62.54 -51.86
C GLY A 408 52.70 62.34 -50.45
N ALA A 409 53.99 62.62 -50.26
CA ALA A 409 54.67 62.52 -48.97
C ALA A 409 54.37 63.69 -48.00
N SER A 410 53.57 64.69 -48.40
CA SER A 410 53.34 65.90 -47.59
C SER A 410 52.79 65.67 -46.17
N PRO A 411 51.98 64.63 -45.88
CA PRO A 411 51.53 64.35 -44.51
C PRO A 411 52.65 63.85 -43.58
N TRP A 412 53.78 63.43 -44.12
CA TRP A 412 54.96 62.97 -43.39
C TRP A 412 56.16 63.88 -43.69
N PRO A 413 56.17 65.14 -43.22
CA PRO A 413 57.13 66.15 -43.67
C PRO A 413 58.60 65.81 -43.39
N HIS A 414 58.87 65.02 -42.35
CA HIS A 414 60.24 64.64 -41.96
C HIS A 414 60.64 63.22 -42.38
N CYS A 415 59.68 62.29 -42.34
CA CYS A 415 59.93 60.89 -42.63
C CYS A 415 59.53 60.46 -44.05
N GLY A 416 58.72 61.25 -44.76
CA GLY A 416 58.24 60.94 -46.12
C GLY A 416 59.36 60.80 -47.16
N ARG A 417 60.55 61.36 -46.89
CA ARG A 417 61.78 61.14 -47.67
C ARG A 417 62.36 59.70 -47.59
N ARG A 418 61.81 58.86 -46.72
CA ARG A 418 62.22 57.46 -46.51
C ARG A 418 61.31 56.46 -47.24
N LEU A 419 60.30 56.95 -47.95
CA LEU A 419 59.43 56.16 -48.84
C LEU A 419 60.16 55.75 -50.11
#